data_AF-A0A2L0GKE7-F1
#
_entry.id   AF-A0A2L0GKE7-F1
#
_cell.length_a   1.000
_cell.length_b   1.000
_cell.length_c   1.000
_cell.angle_alpha   90.00
_cell.angle_beta   90.00
_cell.angle_gamma   90.00
#
_symmetry.space_group_name_H-M   'P 1'
#
loop_
_entity.id
_entity.type
_entity.pdbx_description
1 polymer ?
#
loop_
_entity_poly.entity_id
_entity_poly.type
_entity_poly.pdbx_seq_one_letter_code
_entity_poly.pdbx_strand_id
1 'polypeptide(L)'
;MTALEPSARAWLEAQGFHVANEAPWLEALTHGSFNGSGPADAADYQRLEFLGDRVLGLSVAAWLFRAGDAPEGRLSQRLNALVSGATCARIARTIGLPQHIRLGKQARDDGGADSDKILGDVMEALIGACFIENGFDAAQALIYRLWAKELEGDVGKAKHPKSALQEWAAGNRRAAPLYEVTDRSGPDHAARFTVRVTVRNVGDATATATSKSEAERLAAKAFLERFG
;
A
#
# COMPACT_ATOMS: atom_id res chain seq x y z
N MET A 1 16.39 31.22 -6.75
CA MET A 1 15.42 30.72 -7.75
C MET A 1 14.13 30.34 -7.05
N THR A 2 13.06 31.06 -7.36
CA THR A 2 11.72 30.97 -6.74
C THR A 2 10.69 30.25 -7.63
N ALA A 3 11.13 29.67 -8.74
CA ALA A 3 10.26 28.96 -9.69
C ALA A 3 10.61 27.46 -9.71
N LEU A 4 9.64 26.64 -10.12
CA LEU A 4 9.83 25.22 -10.31
C LEU A 4 10.70 24.98 -11.55
N GLU A 5 11.73 24.14 -11.41
CA GLU A 5 12.59 23.81 -12.55
C GLU A 5 11.76 23.15 -13.68
N PRO A 6 11.95 23.51 -14.96
CA PRO A 6 11.18 22.92 -16.07
C PRO A 6 11.25 21.40 -16.12
N SER A 7 12.39 20.81 -15.74
CA SER A 7 12.58 19.36 -15.64
C SER A 7 11.74 18.74 -14.51
N ALA A 8 11.59 19.42 -13.38
CA ALA A 8 10.75 18.99 -12.27
C ALA A 8 9.26 19.09 -12.64
N ARG A 9 8.84 20.16 -13.35
CA ARG A 9 7.47 20.30 -13.86
C ARG A 9 7.11 19.17 -14.82
N ALA A 10 7.96 18.92 -15.82
CA ALA A 10 7.75 17.85 -16.79
C ALA A 10 7.73 16.46 -16.12
N TRP A 11 8.58 16.25 -15.11
CA TRP A 11 8.58 15.03 -14.32
C TRP A 11 7.28 14.84 -13.53
N LEU A 12 6.79 15.87 -12.84
CA LEU A 12 5.51 15.84 -12.12
C LEU A 12 4.36 15.45 -13.07
N GLU A 13 4.26 16.12 -14.21
CA GLU A 13 3.22 15.82 -15.20
C GLU A 13 3.34 14.38 -15.73
N ALA A 14 4.56 13.89 -15.97
CA ALA A 14 4.79 12.51 -16.39
C ALA A 14 4.41 11.48 -15.31
N GLN A 15 4.55 11.85 -14.03
CA GLN A 15 4.03 11.06 -12.91
C GLN A 15 2.53 11.25 -12.69
N GLY A 16 1.80 11.99 -13.53
CA GLY A 16 0.35 12.16 -13.44
C GLY A 16 -0.11 13.22 -12.44
N PHE A 17 0.79 14.06 -11.93
CA PHE A 17 0.42 15.26 -11.16
C PHE A 17 -0.05 16.37 -12.11
N HIS A 18 -1.09 17.12 -11.72
CA HIS A 18 -1.64 18.22 -12.52
C HIS A 18 -1.22 19.57 -11.96
N VAL A 19 -0.16 20.16 -12.53
CA VAL A 19 0.48 21.40 -12.06
C VAL A 19 -0.13 22.64 -12.74
N ALA A 20 -1.05 23.33 -12.06
CA ALA A 20 -1.63 24.61 -12.49
C ALA A 20 -0.93 25.82 -11.83
N ASN A 21 -0.57 25.70 -10.56
CA ASN A 21 0.17 26.64 -9.72
C ASN A 21 1.44 25.95 -9.21
N GLU A 22 2.60 26.47 -9.57
CA GLU A 22 3.90 25.86 -9.24
C GLU A 22 4.29 25.98 -7.76
N ALA A 23 3.72 26.95 -7.03
CA ALA A 23 4.12 27.24 -5.65
C ALA A 23 4.03 26.04 -4.69
N PRO A 24 2.90 25.31 -4.58
CA PRO A 24 2.81 24.15 -3.68
C PRO A 24 3.75 23.00 -4.06
N TRP A 25 4.05 22.81 -5.35
CA TRP A 25 5.00 21.78 -5.79
C TRP A 25 6.44 22.15 -5.48
N LEU A 26 6.77 23.44 -5.64
CA LEU A 26 8.08 23.95 -5.26
C LEU A 26 8.29 23.81 -3.75
N GLU A 27 7.29 24.15 -2.93
CA GLU A 27 7.29 23.95 -1.48
C GLU A 27 7.46 22.47 -1.14
N ALA A 28 6.66 21.58 -1.73
CA ALA A 28 6.75 20.14 -1.51
C ALA A 28 8.14 19.56 -1.85
N LEU A 29 8.80 20.06 -2.89
CA LEU A 29 10.14 19.61 -3.29
C LEU A 29 11.29 20.30 -2.52
N THR A 30 10.99 21.18 -1.57
CA THR A 30 12.00 21.96 -0.83
C THR A 30 12.17 21.44 0.60
N HIS A 31 13.33 20.84 0.87
CA HIS A 31 13.71 20.44 2.23
C HIS A 31 14.21 21.66 3.03
N GLY A 32 13.95 21.72 4.34
CA GLY A 32 14.30 22.86 5.20
C GLY A 32 15.80 23.19 5.30
N SER A 33 16.69 22.30 4.85
CA SER A 33 18.13 22.61 4.69
C SER A 33 18.45 23.45 3.45
N PHE A 34 17.50 23.62 2.54
CA PHE A 34 17.68 24.36 1.30
C PHE A 34 17.63 25.87 1.57
N ASN A 35 18.80 26.41 1.86
CA ASN A 35 19.03 27.85 1.91
C ASN A 35 19.26 28.36 0.47
N GLY A 36 18.21 28.35 -0.36
CA GLY A 36 18.26 29.04 -1.65
C GLY A 36 18.45 30.55 -1.47
N SER A 37 18.73 31.28 -2.54
CA SER A 37 18.78 32.76 -2.58
C SER A 37 17.44 33.46 -2.32
N GLY A 38 16.49 32.79 -1.66
CA GLY A 38 15.21 33.33 -1.23
C GLY A 38 15.25 33.83 0.22
N PRO A 39 14.13 34.37 0.71
CA PRO A 39 14.00 34.79 2.11
C PRO A 39 14.30 33.64 3.07
N ALA A 40 14.74 33.97 4.29
CA ALA A 40 14.98 33.01 5.38
C ALA A 40 13.74 32.17 5.75
N ASP A 41 12.55 32.58 5.29
CA ASP A 41 11.25 31.94 5.50
C ASP A 41 10.71 31.23 4.24
N ALA A 42 11.58 30.78 3.32
CA ALA A 42 11.13 29.97 2.19
C ALA A 42 10.38 28.73 2.72
N ALA A 43 9.11 28.58 2.31
CA ALA A 43 8.28 27.48 2.77
C ALA A 43 8.90 26.14 2.39
N ASP A 44 9.08 25.27 3.39
CA ASP A 44 9.53 23.90 3.21
C ASP A 44 8.34 22.94 3.19
N TYR A 45 8.63 21.68 2.90
CA TYR A 45 7.58 20.69 2.70
C TYR A 45 6.76 20.35 3.95
N GLN A 46 7.15 20.76 5.16
CA GLN A 46 6.65 20.17 6.42
C GLN A 46 5.13 20.31 6.61
N ARG A 47 4.57 21.45 6.18
CA ARG A 47 3.12 21.68 6.28
C ARG A 47 2.34 20.82 5.28
N LEU A 48 2.90 20.64 4.08
CA LEU A 48 2.31 19.79 3.04
C LEU A 48 2.45 18.32 3.39
N GLU A 49 3.58 17.90 3.97
CA GLU A 49 3.81 16.56 4.54
C GLU A 49 2.73 16.22 5.56
N PHE A 50 2.55 17.10 6.56
CA PHE A 50 1.51 16.92 7.57
C PHE A 50 0.14 16.68 6.95
N LEU A 51 -0.24 17.44 5.92
CA LEU A 51 -1.53 17.27 5.26
C LEU A 51 -1.59 15.99 4.42
N GLY A 52 -0.54 15.74 3.65
CA GLY A 52 -0.40 14.62 2.73
C GLY A 52 -0.45 13.27 3.41
N ASP A 53 0.17 13.12 4.59
CA ASP A 53 0.07 11.91 5.42
C ASP A 53 -1.39 11.55 5.73
N ARG A 54 -2.23 12.53 6.10
CA ARG A 54 -3.66 12.25 6.40
C ARG A 54 -4.45 11.93 5.14
N VAL A 55 -4.13 12.57 4.00
CA VAL A 55 -4.76 12.27 2.71
C VAL A 55 -4.40 10.85 2.25
N LEU A 56 -3.14 10.46 2.39
CA LEU A 56 -2.64 9.11 2.13
C LEU A 56 -3.33 8.09 3.05
N GLY A 57 -3.31 8.35 4.35
CA GLY A 57 -3.93 7.53 5.38
C GLY A 57 -5.41 7.27 5.10
N LEU A 58 -6.20 8.31 4.84
CA LEU A 58 -7.62 8.15 4.52
C LEU A 58 -7.84 7.39 3.22
N SER A 59 -7.06 7.67 2.18
CA SER A 59 -7.18 7.00 0.88
C SER A 59 -6.91 5.50 0.98
N VAL A 60 -5.86 5.11 1.69
CA VAL A 60 -5.49 3.70 1.91
C VAL A 60 -6.46 3.02 2.87
N ALA A 61 -6.93 3.71 3.93
CA ALA A 61 -7.95 3.17 4.83
C ALA A 61 -9.27 2.90 4.08
N ALA A 62 -9.70 3.82 3.20
CA ALA A 62 -10.88 3.65 2.37
C ALA A 62 -10.71 2.49 1.36
N TRP A 63 -9.52 2.31 0.80
CA TRP A 63 -9.21 1.18 -0.06
C TRP A 63 -9.30 -0.14 0.71
N LEU A 64 -8.66 -0.22 1.88
CA LEU A 64 -8.64 -1.41 2.74
C LEU A 64 -10.05 -1.81 3.20
N PHE A 65 -10.87 -0.82 3.58
CA PHE A 65 -12.26 -1.03 3.97
C PHE A 65 -13.10 -1.62 2.81
N ARG A 66 -12.92 -1.11 1.58
CA ARG A 66 -13.63 -1.63 0.39
C ARG A 66 -13.10 -2.99 -0.07
N ALA A 67 -11.83 -3.29 0.18
CA ALA A 67 -11.19 -4.52 -0.26
C ALA A 67 -11.57 -5.77 0.56
N GLY A 68 -12.23 -5.63 1.72
CA GLY A 68 -12.90 -6.75 2.40
C GLY A 68 -13.07 -6.63 3.92
N ASP A 69 -13.61 -7.70 4.53
CA ASP A 69 -14.07 -7.74 5.93
C ASP A 69 -12.98 -8.13 6.94
N ALA A 70 -11.80 -7.50 6.87
CA ALA A 70 -10.78 -7.72 7.88
C ALA A 70 -11.19 -7.04 9.22
N PRO A 71 -10.91 -7.65 10.39
CA PRO A 71 -11.10 -6.98 11.67
C PRO A 71 -10.25 -5.71 11.76
N GLU A 72 -10.71 -4.72 12.53
CA GLU A 72 -10.06 -3.41 12.70
C GLU A 72 -8.55 -3.51 12.94
N GLY A 73 -8.09 -4.34 13.89
CA GLY A 73 -6.66 -4.46 14.17
C GLY A 73 -5.80 -4.90 12.98
N ARG A 74 -6.33 -5.71 12.05
CA ARG A 74 -5.61 -6.06 10.81
C ARG A 74 -5.66 -4.97 9.77
N LEU A 75 -6.79 -4.25 9.67
CA LEU A 75 -6.88 -3.07 8.81
C LEU A 75 -5.85 -2.03 9.27
N SER A 76 -5.75 -1.78 10.57
CA SER A 76 -4.78 -0.86 11.19
C SER A 76 -3.33 -1.30 10.94
N GLN A 77 -3.02 -2.59 11.09
CA GLN A 77 -1.67 -3.10 10.79
C GLN A 77 -1.30 -2.93 9.29
N ARG A 78 -2.23 -3.24 8.38
CA ARG A 78 -2.00 -3.10 6.93
C ARG A 78 -1.89 -1.64 6.52
N LEU A 79 -2.75 -0.78 7.08
CA LEU A 79 -2.71 0.65 6.88
C LEU A 79 -1.31 1.18 7.25
N ASN A 80 -0.85 0.91 8.47
CA ASN A 80 0.45 1.35 8.96
C ASN A 80 1.61 0.89 8.06
N ALA A 81 1.55 -0.33 7.51
CA ALA A 81 2.58 -0.82 6.59
C ALA A 81 2.56 -0.08 5.24
N LEU A 82 1.37 0.10 4.67
CA LEU A 82 1.17 0.71 3.35
C LEU A 82 1.45 2.22 3.34
N VAL A 83 1.23 2.91 4.45
CA VAL A 83 1.48 4.36 4.58
C VAL A 83 2.76 4.67 5.35
N SER A 84 3.58 3.67 5.66
CA SER A 84 4.85 3.91 6.36
C SER A 84 5.81 4.73 5.50
N GLY A 85 6.63 5.57 6.16
CA GLY A 85 7.69 6.33 5.49
C GLY A 85 8.64 5.46 4.65
N ALA A 86 8.87 4.21 5.04
CA ALA A 86 9.66 3.26 4.24
C ALA A 86 8.97 2.87 2.92
N THR A 87 7.64 2.69 2.92
CA THR A 87 6.87 2.46 1.70
C THR A 87 6.82 3.73 0.84
N CYS A 88 6.58 4.90 1.44
CA CYS A 88 6.65 6.19 0.75
C CYS A 88 8.02 6.40 0.07
N ALA A 89 9.13 6.14 0.78
CA ALA A 89 10.48 6.26 0.25
C ALA A 89 10.78 5.25 -0.88
N ARG A 90 10.25 4.03 -0.81
CA ARG A 90 10.37 3.04 -1.89
C ARG A 90 9.66 3.51 -3.16
N ILE A 91 8.45 4.05 -3.02
CA ILE A 91 7.67 4.58 -4.14
C ILE A 91 8.34 5.83 -4.71
N ALA A 92 8.79 6.75 -3.86
CA ALA A 92 9.58 7.92 -4.22
C ALA A 92 10.77 7.56 -5.13
N ARG A 93 11.56 6.55 -4.77
CA ARG A 93 12.66 6.06 -5.62
C ARG A 93 12.18 5.49 -6.94
N THR A 94 11.07 4.75 -6.93
CA THR A 94 10.50 4.13 -8.14
C THR A 94 10.08 5.18 -9.17
N ILE A 95 9.59 6.34 -8.71
CA ILE A 95 9.21 7.45 -9.59
C ILE A 95 10.35 8.42 -9.90
N GLY A 96 11.56 8.21 -9.37
CA GLY A 96 12.71 9.08 -9.61
C GLY A 96 12.72 10.39 -8.79
N LEU A 97 11.95 10.47 -7.71
CA LEU A 97 11.86 11.65 -6.83
C LEU A 97 13.23 12.22 -6.35
N PRO A 98 14.24 11.40 -5.97
CA PRO A 98 15.50 11.92 -5.42
C PRO A 98 16.16 13.04 -6.25
N GLN A 99 16.02 13.00 -7.57
CA GLN A 99 16.66 13.94 -8.50
C GLN A 99 16.02 15.34 -8.48
N HIS A 100 14.82 15.45 -7.94
CA HIS A 100 14.02 16.67 -7.96
C HIS A 100 13.98 17.38 -6.61
N ILE A 101 14.50 16.76 -5.54
CA ILE A 101 14.50 17.35 -4.20
C ILE A 101 15.56 18.46 -4.11
N ARG A 102 15.11 19.62 -3.64
CA ARG A 102 15.96 20.76 -3.34
C ARG A 102 16.52 20.59 -1.94
N LEU A 103 17.78 20.21 -1.87
CA LEU A 103 18.58 20.06 -0.66
C LEU A 103 19.69 21.09 -0.64
N GLY A 104 19.98 21.64 0.55
CA GLY A 104 21.19 22.42 0.78
C GLY A 104 22.44 21.58 0.57
N LYS A 105 23.57 22.23 0.27
CA LYS A 105 24.83 21.56 -0.08
C LYS A 105 25.24 20.50 0.96
N GLN A 106 25.28 20.87 2.23
CA GLN A 106 25.66 19.97 3.32
C GLN A 106 24.76 18.73 3.39
N ALA A 107 23.44 18.91 3.39
CA ALA A 107 22.49 17.81 3.44
C ALA A 107 22.59 16.88 2.22
N ARG A 108 22.95 17.43 1.05
CA ARG A 108 23.20 16.63 -0.16
C ARG A 108 24.47 15.80 -0.02
N ASP A 109 25.56 16.42 0.45
CA ASP A 109 26.85 15.76 0.66
C ASP A 109 26.75 14.65 1.73
N ASP A 110 25.88 14.83 2.73
CA ASP A 110 25.58 13.84 3.78
C ASP A 110 24.62 12.71 3.32
N GLY A 111 24.28 12.63 2.03
CA GLY A 111 23.44 11.57 1.47
C GLY A 111 21.94 11.80 1.63
N GLY A 112 21.50 13.02 1.92
CA GLY A 112 20.08 13.35 2.14
C GLY A 112 19.17 13.05 0.93
N ALA A 113 19.72 13.02 -0.29
CA ALA A 113 18.96 12.67 -1.50
C ALA A 113 18.46 11.21 -1.48
N ASP A 114 19.17 10.31 -0.79
CA ASP A 114 18.84 8.90 -0.67
C ASP A 114 18.26 8.52 0.70
N SER A 115 18.04 9.49 1.59
CA SER A 115 17.46 9.28 2.92
C SER A 115 16.01 8.82 2.85
N ASP A 116 15.70 7.66 3.45
CA ASP A 116 14.32 7.16 3.55
C ASP A 116 13.39 8.18 4.21
N LYS A 117 13.89 8.88 5.23
CA LYS A 117 13.09 9.90 5.92
C LYS A 117 12.71 11.02 4.97
N ILE A 118 13.70 11.64 4.32
CA ILE A 118 13.45 12.79 3.41
C ILE A 118 12.57 12.36 2.24
N LEU A 119 12.83 11.18 1.66
CA LEU A 119 12.04 10.69 0.54
C LEU A 119 10.60 10.38 0.93
N GLY A 120 10.37 9.84 2.13
CA GLY A 120 9.03 9.61 2.67
C GLY A 120 8.28 10.91 2.88
N ASP A 121 8.87 11.85 3.62
CA ASP A 121 8.25 13.14 3.96
C ASP A 121 7.91 13.94 2.68
N VAL A 122 8.83 13.98 1.70
CA VAL A 122 8.61 14.71 0.44
C VAL A 122 7.55 14.03 -0.43
N MET A 123 7.46 12.70 -0.41
CA MET A 123 6.39 11.98 -1.12
C MET A 123 5.02 12.32 -0.53
N GLU A 124 4.90 12.41 0.79
CA GLU A 124 3.69 12.88 1.47
C GLU A 124 3.41 14.33 1.13
N ALA A 125 4.42 15.20 1.11
CA ALA A 125 4.24 16.59 0.72
C ALA A 125 3.72 16.77 -0.72
N LEU A 126 4.15 15.94 -1.67
CA LEU A 126 3.59 15.94 -3.04
C LEU A 126 2.11 15.53 -3.06
N ILE A 127 1.70 14.60 -2.20
CA ILE A 127 0.29 14.25 -2.01
C ILE A 127 -0.47 15.45 -1.42
N GLY A 128 0.11 16.14 -0.44
CA GLY A 128 -0.43 17.37 0.14
C GLY A 128 -0.62 18.48 -0.90
N ALA A 129 0.37 18.71 -1.76
CA ALA A 129 0.30 19.65 -2.87
C ALA A 129 -0.83 19.30 -3.85
N CYS A 130 -0.92 18.03 -4.26
CA CYS A 130 -1.98 17.53 -5.12
C CYS A 130 -3.37 17.73 -4.50
N PHE A 131 -3.52 17.49 -3.19
CA PHE A 131 -4.79 17.71 -2.51
C PHE A 131 -5.20 19.18 -2.50
N ILE A 132 -4.28 20.10 -2.19
CA ILE A 132 -4.59 21.54 -2.15
C ILE A 132 -4.98 22.06 -3.53
N GLU A 133 -4.34 21.56 -4.58
CA GLU A 133 -4.54 22.07 -5.93
C GLU A 133 -5.66 21.37 -6.70
N ASN A 134 -5.74 20.05 -6.59
CA ASN A 134 -6.62 19.22 -7.42
C ASN A 134 -7.77 18.56 -6.62
N GLY A 135 -7.77 18.70 -5.30
CA GLY A 135 -8.78 18.13 -4.41
C GLY A 135 -8.57 16.65 -4.08
N PHE A 136 -9.41 16.13 -3.19
CA PHE A 136 -9.27 14.79 -2.63
C PHE A 136 -9.39 13.67 -3.66
N ASP A 137 -10.36 13.75 -4.57
CA ASP A 137 -10.61 12.67 -5.55
C ASP A 137 -9.43 12.48 -6.50
N ALA A 138 -8.83 13.59 -6.95
CA ALA A 138 -7.63 13.58 -7.78
C ALA A 138 -6.43 13.00 -7.02
N ALA A 139 -6.21 13.45 -5.77
CA ALA A 139 -5.15 12.93 -4.92
C ALA A 139 -5.32 11.42 -4.65
N GLN A 140 -6.54 10.96 -4.36
CA GLN A 140 -6.85 9.55 -4.14
C GLN A 140 -6.57 8.70 -5.38
N ALA A 141 -7.03 9.14 -6.56
CA ALA A 141 -6.78 8.42 -7.81
C ALA A 141 -5.28 8.31 -8.11
N LEU A 142 -4.53 9.38 -7.85
CA LEU A 142 -3.07 9.39 -7.97
C LEU A 142 -2.41 8.40 -7.00
N ILE A 143 -2.80 8.43 -5.72
CA ILE A 143 -2.30 7.50 -4.70
C ILE A 143 -2.52 6.06 -5.16
N TYR A 144 -3.73 5.70 -5.60
CA TYR A 144 -4.03 4.33 -6.03
C TYR A 144 -3.16 3.87 -7.19
N ARG A 145 -2.85 4.75 -8.14
CA ARG A 145 -1.96 4.42 -9.25
C ARG A 145 -0.51 4.26 -8.78
N LEU A 146 0.00 5.16 -7.93
CA LEU A 146 1.38 5.10 -7.43
C LEU A 146 1.60 3.92 -6.47
N TRP A 147 0.60 3.61 -5.63
CA TRP A 147 0.59 2.50 -4.69
C TRP A 147 0.12 1.18 -5.32
N ALA A 148 -0.22 1.13 -6.61
CA ALA A 148 -0.84 -0.04 -7.23
C ALA A 148 -0.10 -1.34 -6.90
N LYS A 149 1.24 -1.36 -7.00
CA LYS A 149 2.06 -2.53 -6.66
C LYS A 149 2.00 -2.94 -5.18
N GLU A 150 1.80 -2.00 -4.27
CA GLU A 150 1.70 -2.26 -2.83
C GLU A 150 0.29 -2.72 -2.44
N LEU A 151 -0.71 -2.18 -3.12
CA LEU A 151 -2.12 -2.55 -2.96
C LEU A 151 -2.42 -3.91 -3.60
N GLU A 152 -1.80 -4.22 -4.73
CA GLU A 152 -1.90 -5.50 -5.47
C GLU A 152 -0.91 -6.56 -4.96
N GLY A 153 0.22 -6.12 -4.40
CA GLY A 153 1.28 -6.99 -3.89
C GLY A 153 0.82 -7.84 -2.70
N ASP A 154 1.60 -8.87 -2.35
CA ASP A 154 1.27 -9.89 -1.34
C ASP A 154 1.02 -9.34 0.09
N VAL A 155 1.16 -8.02 0.30
CA VAL A 155 0.63 -7.28 1.47
C VAL A 155 -0.92 -7.25 1.46
N GLY A 156 -1.55 -7.75 0.38
CA GLY A 156 -2.98 -7.73 0.14
C GLY A 156 -3.60 -8.93 -0.57
N LYS A 157 -3.05 -10.15 -0.49
CA LYS A 157 -3.89 -11.32 -0.83
C LYS A 157 -5.03 -11.43 0.17
N ALA A 158 -6.26 -11.35 -0.34
CA ALA A 158 -7.51 -11.74 0.34
C ALA A 158 -7.24 -12.89 1.32
N LYS A 159 -7.70 -12.77 2.59
CA LYS A 159 -7.39 -13.70 3.69
C LYS A 159 -7.26 -15.12 3.13
N HIS A 160 -6.06 -15.70 3.24
CA HIS A 160 -5.82 -17.07 2.82
C HIS A 160 -6.99 -17.92 3.34
N PRO A 161 -7.80 -18.60 2.48
CA PRO A 161 -9.08 -19.18 2.88
C PRO A 161 -9.04 -20.03 4.14
N LYS A 162 -7.91 -20.69 4.44
CA LYS A 162 -7.70 -21.38 5.72
C LYS A 162 -7.79 -20.48 6.96
N SER A 163 -7.13 -19.33 6.92
CA SER A 163 -7.12 -18.36 8.01
C SER A 163 -8.49 -17.71 8.16
N ALA A 164 -9.15 -17.37 7.04
CA ALA A 164 -10.52 -16.89 7.04
C ALA A 164 -11.49 -17.90 7.69
N LEU A 165 -11.33 -19.19 7.37
CA LEU A 165 -12.18 -20.24 7.95
C LEU A 165 -11.88 -20.47 9.43
N GLN A 166 -10.62 -20.37 9.85
CA GLN A 166 -10.26 -20.48 11.27
C GLN A 166 -10.83 -19.33 12.10
N GLU A 167 -10.81 -18.11 11.58
CA GLU A 167 -11.43 -16.95 12.21
C GLU A 167 -12.95 -17.05 12.23
N TRP A 168 -13.57 -17.47 11.13
CA TRP A 168 -15.01 -17.70 11.05
C TRP A 168 -15.45 -18.72 12.11
N ALA A 169 -14.69 -19.81 12.27
CA ALA A 169 -14.95 -20.81 13.29
C ALA A 169 -14.82 -20.21 14.70
N ALA A 170 -13.75 -19.47 14.97
CA ALA A 170 -13.54 -18.83 16.27
C ALA A 170 -14.63 -17.80 16.62
N GLY A 171 -15.00 -16.93 15.66
CA GLY A 171 -16.05 -15.92 15.82
C GLY A 171 -17.43 -16.52 16.07
N ASN A 172 -17.72 -17.67 15.46
CA ASN A 172 -18.95 -18.42 15.68
C ASN A 172 -18.90 -19.39 16.88
N ARG A 173 -17.87 -19.30 17.73
CA ARG A 173 -17.64 -20.19 18.88
C ARG A 173 -17.66 -21.69 18.50
N ARG A 174 -17.08 -22.01 17.35
CA ARG A 174 -16.94 -23.37 16.81
C ARG A 174 -15.53 -23.90 17.03
N ALA A 175 -15.39 -25.23 16.93
CA ALA A 175 -14.08 -25.87 16.94
C ALA A 175 -13.27 -25.48 15.70
N ALA A 176 -11.94 -25.51 15.82
CA ALA A 176 -11.05 -25.21 14.70
C ALA A 176 -11.29 -26.15 13.50
N PRO A 177 -11.13 -25.66 12.26
CA PRO A 177 -11.30 -26.49 11.06
C PRO A 177 -10.26 -27.61 10.98
N LEU A 178 -10.69 -28.81 10.61
CA LEU A 178 -9.84 -29.98 10.43
C LEU A 178 -9.69 -30.28 8.93
N TYR A 179 -8.46 -30.52 8.49
CA TYR A 179 -8.13 -30.84 7.10
C TYR A 179 -7.65 -32.28 6.97
N GLU A 180 -8.18 -33.00 6.01
CA GLU A 180 -7.85 -34.40 5.74
C GLU A 180 -7.66 -34.60 4.23
N VAL A 181 -6.58 -35.28 3.84
CA VAL A 181 -6.38 -35.73 2.45
C VAL A 181 -7.19 -37.01 2.26
N THR A 182 -8.24 -36.95 1.45
CA THR A 182 -9.15 -38.08 1.24
C THR A 182 -8.80 -38.90 0.01
N ASP A 183 -8.08 -38.32 -0.94
CA ASP A 183 -7.60 -39.02 -2.14
C ASP A 183 -6.29 -38.40 -2.65
N ARG A 184 -5.44 -39.26 -3.24
CA ARG A 184 -4.29 -38.86 -4.06
C ARG A 184 -4.28 -39.72 -5.31
N SER A 185 -4.35 -39.07 -6.46
CA SER A 185 -4.42 -39.73 -7.77
C SER A 185 -3.44 -39.12 -8.77
N GLY A 186 -3.16 -39.85 -9.85
CA GLY A 186 -2.22 -39.43 -10.91
C GLY A 186 -0.75 -39.80 -10.64
N PRO A 187 0.09 -39.81 -11.68
CA PRO A 187 1.52 -40.08 -11.56
C PRO A 187 2.23 -38.93 -10.84
N ASP A 188 3.43 -39.14 -10.29
CA ASP A 188 4.10 -38.16 -9.42
C ASP A 188 4.30 -36.77 -10.06
N HIS A 189 4.53 -36.72 -11.37
CA HIS A 189 4.68 -35.47 -12.13
C HIS A 189 3.34 -34.78 -12.48
N ALA A 190 2.20 -35.41 -12.17
CA ALA A 190 0.85 -34.90 -12.39
C ALA A 190 -0.11 -35.28 -11.24
N ALA A 191 0.42 -35.35 -10.01
CA ALA A 191 -0.34 -35.75 -8.85
C ALA A 191 -1.47 -34.77 -8.55
N ARG A 192 -2.63 -35.30 -8.18
CA ARG A 192 -3.79 -34.56 -7.71
C ARG A 192 -4.12 -35.00 -6.29
N PHE A 193 -4.38 -34.03 -5.43
CA PHE A 193 -4.72 -34.22 -4.02
C PHE A 193 -6.13 -33.72 -3.81
N THR A 194 -7.00 -34.58 -3.28
CA THR A 194 -8.33 -34.19 -2.83
C THR A 194 -8.30 -34.05 -1.32
N VAL A 195 -8.74 -32.89 -0.84
CA VAL A 195 -8.75 -32.53 0.57
C VAL A 195 -10.16 -32.20 1.00
N ARG A 196 -10.57 -32.72 2.16
CA ARG A 196 -11.77 -32.33 2.89
C ARG A 196 -11.39 -31.38 4.02
N VAL A 197 -12.17 -30.32 4.19
CA VAL A 197 -12.19 -29.50 5.40
C VAL A 197 -13.50 -29.67 6.15
N THR A 198 -13.43 -29.84 7.47
CA THR A 198 -14.59 -30.06 8.33
C THR A 198 -14.58 -29.09 9.49
N VAL A 199 -15.73 -28.49 9.80
CA VAL A 199 -15.95 -27.76 11.06
C VAL A 199 -17.03 -28.47 11.87
N ARG A 200 -16.69 -28.86 13.10
CA ARG A 200 -17.57 -29.67 13.96
C ARG A 200 -18.91 -28.96 14.17
N ASN A 201 -20.00 -29.71 13.99
CA ASN A 201 -21.39 -29.24 14.12
C ASN A 201 -21.76 -28.13 13.12
N VAL A 202 -21.09 -28.06 11.97
CA VAL A 202 -21.43 -27.16 10.85
C VAL A 202 -21.55 -27.95 9.55
N GLY A 203 -20.48 -28.63 9.14
CA GLY A 203 -20.46 -29.38 7.88
C GLY A 203 -19.04 -29.67 7.40
N ASP A 204 -18.92 -30.01 6.12
CA ASP A 204 -17.65 -30.20 5.41
C ASP A 204 -17.71 -29.70 3.96
N ALA A 205 -16.54 -29.43 3.39
CA ALA A 205 -16.35 -29.13 1.98
C ALA A 205 -15.08 -29.79 1.46
N THR A 206 -15.04 -30.06 0.15
CA THR A 206 -13.92 -30.77 -0.50
C THR A 206 -13.42 -30.00 -1.72
N ALA A 207 -12.12 -30.11 -2.00
CA ALA A 207 -11.53 -29.60 -3.23
C ALA A 207 -10.32 -30.43 -3.66
N THR A 208 -10.03 -30.42 -4.97
CA THR A 208 -8.92 -31.14 -5.57
C THR A 208 -7.96 -30.17 -6.26
N ALA A 209 -6.66 -30.31 -6.03
CA ALA A 209 -5.62 -29.51 -6.67
C ALA A 209 -4.34 -30.30 -6.94
N THR A 210 -3.39 -29.70 -7.65
CA THR A 210 -2.08 -30.30 -7.97
C THR A 210 -1.10 -30.34 -6.80
N SER A 211 -1.43 -29.70 -5.67
CA SER A 211 -0.68 -29.81 -4.42
C SER A 211 -1.63 -29.90 -3.23
N LYS A 212 -1.17 -30.54 -2.15
CA LYS A 212 -1.92 -30.65 -0.89
C LYS A 212 -2.29 -29.26 -0.32
N SER A 213 -1.34 -28.33 -0.32
CA SER A 213 -1.57 -26.98 0.23
C SER A 213 -2.65 -26.22 -0.52
N GLU A 214 -2.64 -26.31 -1.86
CA GLU A 214 -3.64 -25.66 -2.71
C GLU A 214 -5.02 -26.33 -2.59
N ALA A 215 -5.07 -27.66 -2.47
CA ALA A 215 -6.31 -28.39 -2.24
C ALA A 215 -6.95 -27.99 -0.89
N GLU A 216 -6.16 -27.86 0.17
CA GLU A 216 -6.63 -27.36 1.46
C GLU A 216 -7.13 -25.90 1.37
N ARG A 217 -6.46 -25.03 0.59
CA ARG A 217 -6.90 -23.64 0.35
C ARG A 217 -8.26 -23.59 -0.36
N LEU A 218 -8.43 -24.37 -1.41
CA LEU A 218 -9.69 -24.42 -2.16
C LEU A 218 -10.83 -25.03 -1.34
N ALA A 219 -10.55 -26.06 -0.54
CA ALA A 219 -11.53 -26.67 0.34
C ALA A 219 -12.04 -25.66 1.39
N ALA A 220 -11.14 -24.87 1.97
CA ALA A 220 -11.51 -23.80 2.91
C ALA A 220 -12.35 -22.70 2.26
N LYS A 221 -12.05 -22.33 0.99
CA LYS A 221 -12.87 -21.38 0.21
C LYS A 221 -14.27 -21.92 -0.02
N ALA A 222 -14.37 -23.18 -0.50
CA ALA A 222 -15.65 -23.83 -0.76
C ALA A 222 -16.51 -23.98 0.51
N PHE A 223 -15.87 -24.20 1.67
CA PHE A 223 -16.57 -24.22 2.94
C PHE A 223 -17.18 -22.86 3.27
N LEU A 224 -16.39 -21.79 3.20
CA LEU A 224 -16.85 -20.43 3.47
C LEU A 224 -17.93 -19.98 2.48
N GLU A 225 -17.86 -20.37 1.21
CA GLU A 225 -18.92 -20.06 0.23
C GLU A 225 -20.24 -20.76 0.57
N ARG A 226 -20.19 -21.91 1.24
CA ARG A 226 -21.37 -22.74 1.55
C ARG A 226 -21.97 -22.49 2.93
N PHE A 227 -21.13 -22.20 3.91
CA PHE A 227 -21.51 -22.10 5.32
C PHE A 227 -21.06 -20.79 5.98
N GLY A 228 -20.30 -19.96 5.28
CA GLY A 228 -19.71 -18.71 5.76
C GLY A 228 -20.74 -17.62 6.00
#